data_AF-A0A1Q7YJG1-F1
#
_entry.id   AF-A0A1Q7YJG1-F1
#
_cell.length_a   1.000
_cell.length_b   1.000
_cell.length_c   1.000
_cell.angle_alpha   90.00
_cell.angle_beta   90.00
_cell.angle_gamma   90.00
#
_symmetry.space_group_name_H-M   'P 1'
#
loop_
_entity.id
_entity.type
_entity.pdbx_description
1 polymer ?
#
loop_
_entity_poly.entity_id
_entity_poly.type
_entity_poly.pdbx_seq_one_letter_code
_entity_poly.pdbx_strand_id
1 'polypeptide(L)'
;MSRLWSPDFLKSSGGAAVITILLSGFSLTGWIHSLMKHHESFHENQRQTVLNALKLITQCKYASEDLIDLTGPNFDPNVYPGIDDQRASMKGNYNNCVKQWQEEEDTAELSITKYFQSEPTAINDWHKAKKSAVSYMNCANRWYLSHNRQVTDTQYACLAENESLENEITRFNESTQVAQQCWWNRWLSLV
;
A
#
# COMPACT_ATOMS: atom_id res chain seq x y z
N MET A 1 64.79 -9.33 0.24
CA MET A 1 64.35 -8.48 1.37
C MET A 1 63.36 -7.44 0.85
N SER A 2 62.07 -7.59 1.14
CA SER A 2 61.10 -6.48 1.14
C SER A 2 59.82 -6.93 1.84
N ARG A 3 59.30 -6.02 2.67
CA ARG A 3 58.38 -6.23 3.78
C ARG A 3 56.90 -6.17 3.35
N LEU A 4 56.08 -6.96 4.06
CA LEU A 4 54.78 -6.64 4.66
C LEU A 4 54.14 -5.29 4.28
N TRP A 5 52.88 -5.31 3.81
CA TRP A 5 51.78 -4.46 4.32
C TRP A 5 50.44 -5.22 4.20
N SER A 6 49.62 -5.09 5.24
CA SER A 6 48.41 -5.85 5.61
C SER A 6 47.10 -5.35 4.94
N PRO A 7 45.97 -6.08 5.08
CA PRO A 7 44.73 -5.87 4.33
C PRO A 7 43.80 -4.87 5.03
N ASP A 8 43.63 -3.68 4.47
CA ASP A 8 42.74 -2.64 5.02
C ASP A 8 41.84 -1.99 3.96
N PHE A 9 41.37 -2.74 2.95
CA PHE A 9 40.44 -2.20 1.94
C PHE A 9 38.96 -2.56 2.15
N LEU A 10 38.55 -2.97 3.36
CA LEU A 10 37.15 -3.38 3.63
C LEU A 10 36.40 -2.55 4.66
N LYS A 11 36.80 -1.31 4.95
CA LYS A 11 35.94 -0.39 5.71
C LYS A 11 36.00 1.05 5.19
N SER A 12 35.07 1.40 4.31
CA SER A 12 34.41 2.70 4.37
C SER A 12 33.09 2.69 3.57
N SER A 13 32.02 2.85 4.33
CA SER A 13 30.66 3.28 4.02
C SER A 13 30.32 3.85 2.63
N GLY A 14 29.20 3.34 2.09
CA GLY A 14 28.20 4.17 1.40
C GLY A 14 28.13 4.03 -0.12
N GLY A 15 27.22 3.17 -0.60
CA GLY A 15 26.71 3.23 -1.99
C GLY A 15 27.54 2.50 -3.04
N ALA A 16 26.86 1.65 -3.82
CA ALA A 16 27.39 0.87 -4.95
C ALA A 16 28.42 -0.22 -4.56
N ALA A 17 27.90 -1.39 -4.17
CA ALA A 17 28.65 -2.63 -4.38
C ALA A 17 28.77 -2.88 -5.88
N VAL A 18 29.80 -2.32 -6.51
CA VAL A 18 30.17 -2.64 -7.90
C VAL A 18 30.67 -4.08 -7.88
N ILE A 19 29.84 -5.00 -8.35
CA ILE A 19 30.23 -6.39 -8.63
C ILE A 19 31.17 -6.34 -9.83
N THR A 20 32.46 -6.16 -9.59
CA THR A 20 33.49 -6.28 -10.61
C THR A 20 33.69 -7.77 -10.89
N ILE A 21 32.88 -8.34 -11.78
CA ILE A 21 33.13 -9.66 -12.33
C ILE A 21 34.34 -9.51 -13.27
N LEU A 22 35.50 -10.02 -12.87
CA LEU A 22 36.68 -10.18 -13.73
C LEU A 22 36.40 -11.28 -14.78
N LEU A 23 35.55 -10.98 -15.76
CA LEU A 23 35.41 -11.76 -16.98
C LEU A 23 36.26 -11.10 -18.06
N SER A 24 37.41 -11.68 -18.34
CA SER A 24 38.20 -11.42 -19.53
C SER A 24 37.36 -11.70 -20.78
N GLY A 25 36.76 -10.68 -21.37
CA GLY A 25 36.03 -10.81 -22.64
C GLY A 25 35.08 -9.65 -22.93
N PHE A 26 35.55 -8.68 -23.71
CA PHE A 26 34.77 -7.57 -24.25
C PHE A 26 33.59 -8.08 -25.11
N SER A 27 32.38 -8.10 -24.54
CA SER A 27 31.06 -8.04 -25.22
C SER A 27 29.88 -8.33 -24.28
N LEU A 28 30.11 -8.89 -23.07
CA LEU A 28 29.05 -9.28 -22.12
C LEU A 28 28.45 -8.16 -21.24
N THR A 29 29.03 -6.97 -21.24
CA THR A 29 28.68 -5.90 -20.28
C THR A 29 27.36 -5.21 -20.60
N GLY A 30 26.98 -5.08 -21.87
CA GLY A 30 25.78 -4.36 -22.30
C GLY A 30 24.48 -5.06 -21.89
N TRP A 31 24.43 -6.39 -21.98
CA TRP A 31 23.23 -7.16 -21.66
C TRP A 31 23.04 -7.33 -20.16
N ILE A 32 24.14 -7.45 -19.39
CA ILE A 32 24.10 -7.42 -17.92
C ILE A 32 23.56 -6.07 -17.42
N HIS A 33 24.00 -4.95 -18.02
CA HIS A 33 23.48 -3.62 -17.69
C HIS A 33 22.00 -3.45 -18.08
N SER A 34 21.60 -3.94 -19.26
CA SER A 34 20.20 -3.94 -19.69
C SER A 34 19.31 -4.79 -18.78
N LEU A 35 19.81 -5.92 -18.30
CA LEU A 35 19.09 -6.84 -17.42
C LEU A 35 18.93 -6.23 -16.02
N MET A 36 19.98 -5.60 -15.47
CA MET A 36 19.91 -4.85 -14.21
C MET A 36 18.91 -3.69 -14.29
N LYS A 37 18.90 -2.92 -15.39
CA LYS A 37 17.95 -1.82 -15.58
C LYS A 37 16.50 -2.30 -15.68
N HIS A 38 16.28 -3.39 -16.40
CA HIS A 38 14.94 -4.00 -16.49
C HIS A 38 14.46 -4.49 -15.12
N HIS A 39 15.38 -5.05 -14.34
CA HIS A 39 15.14 -5.53 -12.99
C HIS A 39 14.77 -4.41 -12.02
N GLU A 40 15.57 -3.34 -11.95
CA GLU A 40 15.26 -2.16 -11.12
C GLU A 40 13.88 -1.58 -11.47
N SER A 41 13.57 -1.48 -12.76
CA SER A 41 12.26 -1.00 -13.21
C SER A 41 11.12 -1.92 -12.79
N PHE A 42 11.31 -3.24 -12.84
CA PHE A 42 10.30 -4.20 -12.39
C PHE A 42 10.00 -4.06 -10.90
N HIS A 43 11.03 -3.96 -10.06
CA HIS A 43 10.88 -3.77 -8.61
C HIS A 43 10.23 -2.44 -8.25
N GLU A 44 10.62 -1.37 -8.93
CA GLU A 44 10.00 -0.06 -8.71
C GLU A 44 8.51 -0.11 -9.08
N ASN A 45 8.15 -0.78 -10.17
CA ASN A 45 6.75 -0.96 -10.53
C ASN A 45 5.98 -1.83 -9.53
N GLN A 46 6.59 -2.89 -8.97
CA GLN A 46 6.00 -3.68 -7.88
C GLN A 46 5.71 -2.79 -6.67
N ARG A 47 6.71 -2.01 -6.22
CA ARG A 47 6.58 -1.10 -5.08
C ARG A 47 5.49 -0.06 -5.33
N GLN A 48 5.49 0.59 -6.49
CA GLN A 48 4.52 1.61 -6.82
C GLN A 48 3.10 1.05 -6.91
N THR A 49 2.94 -0.18 -7.42
CA THR A 49 1.66 -0.89 -7.45
C THR A 49 1.09 -1.07 -6.05
N VAL A 50 1.91 -1.57 -5.11
CA VAL A 50 1.49 -1.75 -3.70
C VAL A 50 1.16 -0.42 -3.04
N LEU A 51 2.00 0.60 -3.24
CA LEU A 51 1.77 1.93 -2.68
C LEU A 51 0.46 2.57 -3.20
N ASN A 52 0.18 2.44 -4.49
CA ASN A 52 -1.05 2.97 -5.08
C ASN A 52 -2.29 2.26 -4.50
N ALA A 53 -2.23 0.93 -4.38
CA ALA A 53 -3.31 0.13 -3.81
C ALA A 53 -3.57 0.47 -2.33
N LEU A 54 -2.51 0.57 -1.53
CA LEU A 54 -2.60 0.97 -0.11
C LEU A 54 -3.11 2.40 0.05
N LYS A 55 -2.68 3.32 -0.83
CA LYS A 55 -3.16 4.70 -0.83
C LYS A 55 -4.67 4.77 -1.08
N LEU A 56 -5.17 4.03 -2.08
CA LEU A 56 -6.60 3.97 -2.39
C LEU A 56 -7.42 3.47 -1.20
N ILE A 57 -7.00 2.36 -0.58
CA ILE A 57 -7.65 1.83 0.63
C ILE A 57 -7.62 2.84 1.77
N THR A 58 -6.46 3.43 2.05
CA THR A 58 -6.27 4.31 3.20
C THR A 58 -7.05 5.62 3.06
N GLN A 59 -7.11 6.19 1.86
CA GLN A 59 -7.95 7.37 1.59
C GLN A 59 -9.42 7.08 1.87
N CYS A 60 -9.91 5.91 1.45
CA CYS A 60 -11.28 5.51 1.69
C CYS A 60 -11.59 5.12 3.13
N LYS A 61 -10.61 4.57 3.86
CA LYS A 61 -10.69 4.36 5.31
C LYS A 61 -10.93 5.69 6.03
N TYR A 62 -10.08 6.69 5.81
CA TYR A 62 -10.21 7.99 6.48
C TYR A 62 -11.52 8.70 6.10
N ALA A 63 -11.93 8.67 4.83
CA ALA A 63 -13.21 9.26 4.44
C ALA A 63 -14.42 8.54 5.07
N SER A 64 -14.28 7.25 5.38
CA SER A 64 -15.30 6.47 6.09
C SER A 64 -15.34 6.79 7.59
N GLU A 65 -14.17 6.99 8.22
CA GLU A 65 -14.04 7.48 9.61
C GLU A 65 -14.68 8.86 9.74
N ASP A 66 -14.34 9.79 8.85
CA ASP A 66 -14.94 11.13 8.78
C ASP A 66 -16.47 11.04 8.71
N LEU A 67 -17.00 10.14 7.86
CA LEU A 67 -18.44 9.95 7.71
C LEU A 67 -19.11 9.44 8.99
N ILE A 68 -18.45 8.55 9.73
CA ILE A 68 -18.90 8.10 11.06
C ILE A 68 -18.88 9.26 12.05
N ASP A 69 -17.80 10.05 12.08
CA ASP A 69 -17.62 11.16 13.01
C ASP A 69 -18.67 12.27 12.82
N LEU A 70 -19.24 12.42 11.61
CA LEU A 70 -20.38 13.32 11.37
C LEU A 70 -21.62 12.99 12.22
N THR A 71 -21.69 11.81 12.84
CA THR A 71 -22.78 11.43 13.75
C THR A 71 -22.44 11.68 15.22
N GLY A 72 -21.20 12.06 15.52
CA GLY A 72 -20.72 12.36 16.87
C GLY A 72 -21.11 13.76 17.38
N PRO A 73 -20.90 14.03 18.69
CA PRO A 73 -21.30 15.28 19.33
C PRO A 73 -20.59 16.52 18.78
N ASN A 74 -19.38 16.37 18.25
CA ASN A 74 -18.60 17.46 17.66
C ASN A 74 -19.21 18.00 16.36
N PHE A 75 -20.19 17.29 15.78
CA PHE A 75 -20.86 17.68 14.54
C PHE A 75 -22.36 17.92 14.74
N ASP A 76 -22.80 18.16 15.99
CA ASP A 76 -24.20 18.50 16.29
C ASP A 76 -24.57 19.89 15.72
N PRO A 77 -25.48 19.97 14.74
CA PRO A 77 -25.89 21.25 14.16
C PRO A 77 -26.66 22.15 15.13
N ASN A 78 -27.19 21.60 16.23
CA ASN A 78 -27.87 22.40 17.26
C ASN A 78 -26.87 23.10 18.19
N VAL A 79 -25.68 22.55 18.35
CA VAL A 79 -24.61 23.11 19.21
C VAL A 79 -23.69 24.02 18.39
N TYR A 80 -23.43 23.67 17.13
CA TYR A 80 -22.50 24.39 16.26
C TYR A 80 -23.20 24.93 15.01
N PRO A 81 -23.76 26.16 15.08
CA PRO A 81 -24.33 26.83 13.90
C PRO A 81 -23.29 26.97 12.78
N GLY A 82 -23.65 26.57 11.56
CA GLY A 82 -22.76 26.62 10.38
C GLY A 82 -21.91 25.36 10.16
N ILE A 83 -22.03 24.34 11.00
CA ILE A 83 -21.33 23.05 10.79
C ILE A 83 -21.83 22.30 9.53
N ASP A 84 -22.97 22.69 8.96
CA ASP A 84 -23.57 22.05 7.78
C ASP A 84 -22.67 22.05 6.55
N ASP A 85 -21.90 23.12 6.31
CA ASP A 85 -20.95 23.17 5.18
C ASP A 85 -19.81 22.18 5.35
N GLN A 86 -19.30 22.03 6.59
CA GLN A 86 -18.26 21.05 6.90
C GLN A 86 -18.80 19.62 6.78
N ARG A 87 -20.02 19.37 7.28
CA ARG A 87 -20.72 18.08 7.13
C ARG A 87 -20.90 17.71 5.66
N ALA A 88 -21.32 18.68 4.84
CA ALA A 88 -21.50 18.48 3.40
C ALA A 88 -20.18 18.17 2.69
N SER A 89 -19.11 18.89 3.05
CA SER A 89 -17.76 18.66 2.52
C SER A 89 -17.24 17.25 2.84
N MET A 90 -17.31 16.82 4.11
CA MET A 90 -16.86 15.49 4.54
C MET A 90 -17.67 14.37 3.88
N LYS A 91 -19.00 14.52 3.77
CA LYS A 91 -19.82 13.59 2.99
C LYS A 91 -19.45 13.56 1.51
N GLY A 92 -19.10 14.72 0.94
CA GLY A 92 -18.58 14.84 -0.42
C GLY A 92 -17.28 14.07 -0.61
N ASN A 93 -16.35 14.16 0.35
CA ASN A 93 -15.09 13.41 0.33
C ASN A 93 -15.32 11.90 0.36
N TYR A 94 -16.24 11.41 1.19
CA TYR A 94 -16.65 9.99 1.17
C TYR A 94 -17.18 9.57 -0.19
N ASN A 95 -18.13 10.32 -0.78
CA ASN A 95 -18.70 9.99 -2.09
C ASN A 95 -17.63 9.99 -3.20
N ASN A 96 -16.69 10.94 -3.15
CA ASN A 96 -15.58 11.01 -4.10
C ASN A 96 -14.65 9.79 -3.97
N CYS A 97 -14.33 9.37 -2.74
CA CYS A 97 -13.56 8.15 -2.51
C CYS A 97 -14.31 6.93 -3.08
N VAL A 98 -15.61 6.77 -2.81
CA VAL A 98 -16.39 5.62 -3.31
C VAL A 98 -16.35 5.56 -4.83
N LYS A 99 -16.49 6.71 -5.49
CA LYS A 99 -16.37 6.82 -6.94
C LYS A 99 -14.96 6.44 -7.42
N GLN A 100 -13.92 6.99 -6.79
CA GLN A 100 -12.54 6.69 -7.14
C GLN A 100 -12.23 5.20 -6.97
N TRP A 101 -12.72 4.58 -5.88
CA TRP A 101 -12.59 3.15 -5.65
C TRP A 101 -13.18 2.34 -6.81
N GLN A 102 -14.39 2.66 -7.25
CA GLN A 102 -15.06 1.98 -8.37
C GLN A 102 -14.31 2.14 -9.70
N GLU A 103 -13.63 3.28 -9.90
CA GLU A 103 -12.86 3.55 -11.12
C GLU A 103 -11.48 2.87 -11.11
N GLU A 104 -10.86 2.74 -9.93
CA GLU A 104 -9.47 2.30 -9.80
C GLU A 104 -9.30 0.83 -9.33
N GLU A 105 -10.32 0.21 -8.74
CA GLU A 105 -10.17 -1.13 -8.13
C GLU A 105 -9.74 -2.21 -9.13
N ASP A 106 -10.32 -2.21 -10.33
CA ASP A 106 -9.97 -3.17 -11.39
C ASP A 106 -8.55 -2.95 -11.90
N THR A 107 -8.11 -1.69 -11.96
CA THR A 107 -6.73 -1.35 -12.35
C THR A 107 -5.73 -1.81 -11.29
N ALA A 108 -6.05 -1.64 -10.01
CA ALA A 108 -5.25 -2.15 -8.91
C ALA A 108 -5.17 -3.68 -8.92
N GLU A 109 -6.30 -4.35 -9.14
CA GLU A 109 -6.41 -5.81 -9.27
C GLU A 109 -5.51 -6.37 -10.38
N LEU A 110 -5.62 -5.80 -11.58
CA LEU A 110 -4.82 -6.23 -12.73
C LEU A 110 -3.32 -5.98 -12.50
N SER A 111 -2.98 -4.84 -11.89
CA SER A 111 -1.59 -4.47 -11.62
C SER A 111 -0.97 -5.42 -10.58
N ILE A 112 -1.67 -5.67 -9.47
CA ILE A 112 -1.19 -6.60 -8.44
C ILE A 112 -1.04 -8.00 -9.02
N THR A 113 -2.05 -8.50 -9.73
CA THR A 113 -1.98 -9.82 -10.36
C THR A 113 -0.81 -9.93 -11.34
N LYS A 114 -0.57 -8.90 -12.16
CA LYS A 114 0.55 -8.87 -13.11
C LYS A 114 1.91 -8.93 -12.41
N TYR A 115 2.09 -8.12 -11.37
CA TYR A 115 3.38 -7.95 -10.72
C TYR A 115 3.69 -9.00 -9.66
N PHE A 116 2.68 -9.68 -9.14
CA PHE A 116 2.78 -10.73 -8.13
C PHE A 116 2.27 -12.09 -8.63
N GLN A 117 2.25 -12.33 -9.95
CA GLN A 117 1.71 -13.56 -10.55
C GLN A 117 2.35 -14.86 -10.03
N SER A 118 3.61 -14.82 -9.58
CA SER A 118 4.30 -15.98 -8.98
C SER A 118 4.05 -16.13 -7.48
N GLU A 119 3.34 -15.20 -6.87
CA GLU A 119 3.21 -15.01 -5.43
C GLU A 119 1.73 -15.05 -5.02
N PRO A 120 1.09 -16.24 -5.04
CA PRO A 120 -0.35 -16.37 -4.83
C PRO A 120 -0.81 -15.86 -3.46
N THR A 121 0.06 -15.89 -2.44
CA THR A 121 -0.22 -15.34 -1.12
C THR A 121 -0.46 -13.84 -1.18
N ALA A 122 0.38 -13.08 -1.89
CA ALA A 122 0.23 -11.63 -2.04
C ALA A 122 -1.05 -11.26 -2.79
N ILE A 123 -1.41 -12.02 -3.83
CA ILE A 123 -2.67 -11.84 -4.57
C ILE A 123 -3.88 -12.12 -3.66
N ASN A 124 -3.86 -13.21 -2.90
CA ASN A 124 -4.95 -13.58 -2.02
C ASN A 124 -5.12 -12.60 -0.86
N ASP A 125 -4.03 -12.11 -0.28
CA ASP A 125 -4.10 -11.11 0.79
C ASP A 125 -4.53 -9.74 0.27
N TRP A 126 -4.21 -9.38 -0.99
CA TRP A 126 -4.85 -8.26 -1.67
C TRP A 126 -6.37 -8.41 -1.76
N HIS A 127 -6.87 -9.57 -2.18
CA HIS A 127 -8.32 -9.80 -2.28
C HIS A 127 -9.04 -9.66 -0.94
N LYS A 128 -8.41 -10.11 0.14
CA LYS A 128 -8.94 -9.93 1.50
C LYS A 128 -8.93 -8.46 1.92
N ALA A 129 -7.83 -7.76 1.72
CA ALA A 129 -7.73 -6.33 2.03
C ALA A 129 -8.78 -5.52 1.26
N LYS A 130 -8.95 -5.80 -0.04
CA LYS A 130 -9.98 -5.22 -0.90
C LYS A 130 -11.38 -5.46 -0.34
N LYS A 131 -11.71 -6.71 0.02
CA LYS A 131 -13.01 -7.07 0.57
C LYS A 131 -13.27 -6.39 1.92
N SER A 132 -12.27 -6.32 2.80
CA SER A 132 -12.41 -5.64 4.09
C SER A 132 -12.58 -4.14 3.92
N ALA A 133 -11.92 -3.52 2.93
CA ALA A 133 -12.08 -2.09 2.64
C ALA A 133 -13.52 -1.76 2.24
N VAL A 134 -14.08 -2.54 1.31
CA VAL A 134 -15.49 -2.42 0.89
C VAL A 134 -16.44 -2.67 2.07
N SER A 135 -16.13 -3.63 2.94
CA SER A 135 -16.95 -3.93 4.12
C SER A 135 -16.99 -2.74 5.09
N TYR A 136 -15.84 -2.12 5.36
CA TYR A 136 -15.74 -0.95 6.22
C TYR A 136 -16.47 0.27 5.63
N MET A 137 -16.23 0.57 4.34
CA MET A 137 -16.92 1.65 3.63
C MET A 137 -18.45 1.48 3.68
N ASN A 138 -18.95 0.26 3.48
CA ASN A 138 -20.37 -0.05 3.57
C ASN A 138 -20.91 0.10 5.00
N CYS A 139 -20.14 -0.32 6.00
CA CYS A 139 -20.52 -0.13 7.39
C CYS A 139 -20.66 1.36 7.73
N ALA A 140 -19.66 2.18 7.40
CA ALA A 140 -19.67 3.62 7.66
C ALA A 140 -20.88 4.31 7.02
N ASN A 141 -21.20 3.98 5.77
CA ASN A 141 -22.38 4.54 5.10
C ASN A 141 -23.69 4.09 5.76
N ARG A 142 -23.84 2.81 6.10
CA ARG A 142 -25.03 2.32 6.82
C ARG A 142 -25.17 2.99 8.19
N TRP A 143 -24.08 3.14 8.91
CA TRP A 143 -24.04 3.83 10.20
C TRP A 143 -24.53 5.27 10.05
N TYR A 144 -23.93 6.03 9.14
CA TYR A 144 -24.29 7.42 8.88
C TYR A 144 -25.75 7.57 8.45
N LEU A 145 -26.24 6.73 7.54
CA LEU A 145 -27.63 6.78 7.09
C LEU A 145 -28.62 6.49 8.22
N SER A 146 -28.26 5.63 9.17
CA SER A 146 -29.11 5.27 10.31
C SER A 146 -29.14 6.34 11.41
N HIS A 147 -28.07 7.14 11.54
CA HIS A 147 -27.90 8.12 12.61
C HIS A 147 -27.77 9.56 12.09
N ASN A 148 -28.10 9.83 10.82
CA ASN A 148 -27.93 11.15 10.26
C ASN A 148 -28.77 12.19 11.04
N ARG A 149 -28.11 13.25 11.50
CA ARG A 149 -28.67 14.31 12.37
C ARG A 149 -29.10 13.84 13.76
N GLN A 150 -28.69 12.64 14.17
CA GLN A 150 -28.81 12.16 15.53
C GLN A 150 -27.41 12.06 16.12
N VAL A 151 -27.17 12.78 17.20
CA VAL A 151 -25.91 12.68 17.93
C VAL A 151 -25.85 11.31 18.61
N THR A 152 -24.82 10.55 18.31
CA THR A 152 -24.58 9.22 18.87
C THR A 152 -23.12 9.08 19.30
N ASP A 153 -22.87 8.12 20.18
CA ASP A 153 -21.51 7.68 20.48
C ASP A 153 -20.94 6.93 19.27
N THR A 154 -19.78 7.38 18.78
CA THR A 154 -19.08 6.82 17.62
C THR A 154 -17.97 5.84 18.00
N GLN A 155 -17.64 5.68 19.28
CA GLN A 155 -16.47 4.93 19.74
C GLN A 155 -16.41 3.48 19.20
N TYR A 156 -17.56 2.84 19.05
CA TYR A 156 -17.67 1.45 18.59
C TYR A 156 -18.29 1.31 17.19
N ALA A 157 -18.52 2.43 16.50
CA ALA A 157 -19.09 2.42 15.17
C ALA A 157 -18.15 1.68 14.21
N CYS A 158 -18.64 0.59 13.61
CA CYS A 158 -17.90 -0.19 12.62
C CYS A 158 -16.54 -0.74 13.11
N LEU A 159 -16.36 -0.91 14.42
CA LEU A 159 -15.08 -1.33 15.00
C LEU A 159 -14.60 -2.66 14.42
N ALA A 160 -15.49 -3.65 14.30
CA ALA A 160 -15.13 -4.98 13.79
C ALA A 160 -14.67 -4.92 12.32
N GLU A 161 -15.36 -4.14 11.48
CA GLU A 161 -14.96 -3.91 10.09
C GLU A 161 -13.64 -3.13 9.98
N ASN A 162 -13.41 -2.14 10.85
CA ASN A 162 -12.16 -1.39 10.88
C ASN A 162 -10.97 -2.29 11.27
N GLU A 163 -11.09 -3.05 12.36
CA GLU A 163 -10.07 -3.99 12.80
C GLU A 163 -9.79 -5.04 11.73
N SER A 164 -10.83 -5.55 11.06
CA SER A 164 -10.64 -6.48 9.94
C SER A 164 -9.90 -5.84 8.77
N LEU A 165 -10.20 -4.58 8.44
CA LEU A 165 -9.48 -3.83 7.41
C LEU A 165 -8.00 -3.64 7.77
N GLU A 166 -7.69 -3.17 8.97
CA GLU A 166 -6.31 -2.93 9.42
C GLU A 166 -5.47 -4.21 9.43
N ASN A 167 -6.06 -5.32 9.86
CA ASN A 167 -5.41 -6.62 9.85
C ASN A 167 -5.09 -7.10 8.43
N GLU A 168 -6.04 -6.98 7.50
CA GLU A 168 -5.83 -7.46 6.12
C GLU A 168 -4.91 -6.53 5.30
N ILE A 169 -4.92 -5.22 5.55
CA ILE A 169 -3.92 -4.28 5.00
C ILE A 169 -2.51 -4.68 5.45
N THR A 170 -2.35 -4.98 6.74
CA THR A 170 -1.06 -5.39 7.30
C THR A 170 -0.56 -6.68 6.64
N ARG A 171 -1.42 -7.70 6.51
CA ARG A 171 -1.08 -8.95 5.83
C ARG A 171 -0.71 -8.76 4.36
N PHE A 172 -1.43 -7.91 3.65
CA PHE A 172 -1.10 -7.59 2.26
C PHE A 172 0.26 -6.90 2.13
N ASN A 173 0.56 -5.94 3.01
CA ASN A 173 1.87 -5.27 3.04
C ASN A 173 3.00 -6.25 3.37
N GLU A 174 2.81 -7.15 4.34
CA GLU A 174 3.81 -8.15 4.72
C GLU A 174 4.05 -9.17 3.59
N SER A 175 3.00 -9.73 3.00
CA SER A 175 3.12 -10.72 1.93
C SER A 175 3.79 -10.14 0.67
N THR A 176 3.54 -8.87 0.35
CA THR A 176 4.20 -8.19 -0.79
C THR A 176 5.69 -7.90 -0.51
N GLN A 177 6.07 -7.58 0.73
CA GLN A 177 7.48 -7.45 1.12
C GLN A 177 8.21 -8.80 1.05
N VAL A 178 7.58 -9.88 1.52
CA VAL A 178 8.15 -11.24 1.42
C VAL A 178 8.34 -11.64 -0.04
N ALA A 179 7.32 -11.41 -0.89
CA ALA A 179 7.40 -11.65 -2.33
C ALA A 179 8.59 -10.93 -2.98
N GLN A 180 8.80 -9.65 -2.66
CA GLN A 180 9.93 -8.87 -3.17
C GLN A 180 11.28 -9.46 -2.72
N GLN A 181 11.41 -9.88 -1.46
CA GLN A 181 12.63 -10.49 -0.92
C GLN A 181 12.93 -11.87 -1.52
N CYS A 182 11.92 -12.74 -1.66
CA CYS A 182 12.09 -14.06 -2.29
C CYS A 182 12.56 -13.93 -3.73
N TRP A 183 12.04 -12.95 -4.47
CA TRP A 183 12.47 -12.67 -5.83
C TRP A 183 13.94 -12.21 -5.88
N TRP A 184 14.34 -11.29 -4.98
CA TRP A 184 15.72 -10.83 -4.86
C TRP A 184 16.71 -11.99 -4.60
N ASN A 185 16.37 -12.88 -3.67
CA ASN A 185 17.20 -14.04 -3.35
C ASN A 185 17.31 -15.01 -4.54
N ARG A 186 16.22 -15.22 -5.29
CA ARG A 186 16.23 -16.05 -6.50
C ARG A 186 17.10 -15.45 -7.60
N TRP A 187 17.06 -14.13 -7.78
CA TRP A 187 17.91 -13.46 -8.76
C TRP A 187 19.40 -13.57 -8.43
N LEU A 188 19.78 -13.34 -7.17
CA LEU A 188 21.17 -13.51 -6.71
C LEU A 188 21.68 -14.94 -6.91
N SER A 189 20.81 -15.94 -6.91
CA SER A 189 21.21 -17.34 -7.17
C SER A 189 21.45 -17.66 -8.66
N LEU A 190 20.99 -16.79 -9.57
CA LEU A 190 21.10 -16.97 -11.02
C LEU A 190 22.27 -16.19 -11.64
N VAL A 191 22.92 -15.31 -10.86
CA VAL A 191 24.08 -14.48 -11.24
C VAL A 191 25.33 -15.04 -10.58
#